data_AF-A0A938S8P0-F1
#
_entry.id   AF-A0A938S8P0-F1
#
_cell.length_a   1.000
_cell.length_b   1.000
_cell.length_c   1.000
_cell.angle_alpha   90.00
_cell.angle_beta   90.00
_cell.angle_gamma   90.00
#
_symmetry.space_group_name_H-M   'P 1'
#
loop_
_entity.id
_entity.type
_entity.pdbx_description
1 polymer ?
#
loop_
_entity_poly.entity_id
_entity_poly.type
_entity_poly.pdbx_seq_one_letter_code
_entity_poly.pdbx_strand_id
1 'polypeptide(L)'
;MRIPISLIVDDGAPVNPAYWLHPEQRNVFLVPNDFTADFAAFCVEHGVRGKFSVLPMPSGLGPIDQRLNYVPQRHLAGFLDLMQRRIAPLFDITPELLTHQMTVNLKTGGLLHLYEDEWVARASVEEITDYIAHALRILKNVGLPANGVTSPWSTGRHNERVYAEAIGRAQWRVHRRKRTWYFLHTKASGPPQRPAVTWRDRKTGQQVASVFALTGDPFWNTQHQSSRRAALDVALKGVDALLSPDGRSGRVRELFDAGGPIVLLTHWQSLFSNDVRAGLAGFKELVRRIEAVFGDQVEWVTCSKLARQDGSAREEA
;
A
#
# COMPACT_ATOMS: atom_id res chain seq x y z
N MET A 1 -15.48 -11.11 19.64
CA MET A 1 -14.83 -9.93 19.04
C MET A 1 -14.43 -10.32 17.63
N ARG A 2 -14.71 -9.50 16.60
CA ARG A 2 -14.34 -9.83 15.22
C ARG A 2 -12.85 -9.63 15.01
N ILE A 3 -12.19 -10.54 14.30
CA ILE A 3 -10.78 -10.42 13.94
C ILE A 3 -10.66 -9.37 12.83
N PRO A 4 -9.86 -8.30 13.03
CA PRO A 4 -9.73 -7.28 12.00
C PRO A 4 -8.89 -7.80 10.83
N ILE A 5 -9.39 -7.61 9.61
CA ILE A 5 -8.68 -7.90 8.37
C ILE A 5 -8.48 -6.61 7.55
N SER A 6 -7.33 -6.46 6.92
CA SER A 6 -6.98 -5.27 6.12
C SER A 6 -6.19 -5.68 4.88
N LEU A 7 -6.45 -5.01 3.76
CA LEU A 7 -5.69 -5.16 2.52
C LEU A 7 -4.69 -4.01 2.35
N ILE A 8 -3.42 -4.32 2.12
CA ILE A 8 -2.41 -3.40 1.65
C ILE A 8 -2.28 -3.58 0.13
N VAL A 9 -2.52 -2.50 -0.62
CA VAL A 9 -2.21 -2.41 -2.05
C VAL A 9 -1.10 -1.38 -2.23
N ASP A 10 0.05 -1.83 -2.72
CA ASP A 10 1.23 -1.01 -3.02
C ASP A 10 1.34 -0.68 -4.51
N ASP A 11 2.24 0.24 -4.87
CA ASP A 11 2.56 0.63 -6.25
C ASP A 11 1.39 1.26 -7.06
N GLY A 12 0.38 1.80 -6.40
CA GLY A 12 -0.81 2.28 -7.08
C GLY A 12 -0.57 3.52 -7.95
N ALA A 13 -0.81 3.39 -9.26
CA ALA A 13 -0.62 4.47 -10.23
C ALA A 13 -1.45 4.22 -11.52
N PRO A 14 -1.68 5.26 -12.35
CA PRO A 14 -2.28 5.10 -13.69
C PRO A 14 -1.32 4.45 -14.70
N VAL A 15 -0.09 4.16 -14.28
CA VAL A 15 0.98 3.49 -15.04
C VAL A 15 1.50 2.32 -14.22
N ASN A 16 2.15 1.37 -14.87
CA ASN A 16 2.85 0.27 -14.19
C ASN A 16 4.29 0.70 -13.85
N PRO A 17 4.65 0.88 -12.57
CA PRO A 17 6.00 1.30 -12.20
C PRO A 17 7.10 0.33 -12.65
N ALA A 18 6.76 -0.96 -12.83
CA ALA A 18 7.68 -1.97 -13.32
C ALA A 18 8.15 -1.71 -14.77
N TYR A 19 7.43 -0.88 -15.55
CA TYR A 19 7.81 -0.55 -16.92
C TYR A 19 9.20 0.09 -17.02
N TRP A 20 9.51 1.01 -16.10
CA TRP A 20 10.80 1.68 -16.06
C TRP A 20 11.78 1.08 -15.05
N LEU A 21 11.25 0.48 -13.99
CA LEU A 21 12.06 -0.12 -12.93
C LEU A 21 12.71 -1.44 -13.37
N HIS A 22 12.02 -2.20 -14.21
CA HIS A 22 12.45 -3.50 -14.71
C HIS A 22 12.50 -3.50 -16.25
N PRO A 23 13.41 -2.71 -16.86
CA PRO A 23 13.50 -2.61 -18.31
C PRO A 23 13.90 -3.94 -18.98
N GLU A 24 14.46 -4.88 -18.22
CA GLU A 24 14.75 -6.25 -18.65
C GLU A 24 13.49 -7.11 -18.84
N GLN A 25 12.33 -6.63 -18.36
CA GLN A 25 11.05 -7.34 -18.42
C GLN A 25 10.08 -6.63 -19.35
N ARG A 26 9.24 -7.40 -20.05
CA ARG A 26 8.18 -6.83 -20.87
C ARG A 26 6.97 -6.48 -20.00
N ASN A 27 6.82 -5.20 -19.67
CA ASN A 27 5.70 -4.68 -18.91
C ASN A 27 4.78 -3.81 -19.78
N VAL A 28 3.47 -3.83 -19.49
CA VAL A 28 2.49 -2.93 -20.08
C VAL A 28 2.56 -1.59 -19.33
N PHE A 29 2.79 -0.50 -20.07
CA PHE A 29 3.01 0.82 -19.46
C PHE A 29 1.78 1.41 -18.77
N LEU A 30 0.66 1.53 -19.49
CA LEU A 30 -0.56 2.13 -18.94
C LEU A 30 -1.38 1.08 -18.18
N VAL A 31 -1.82 1.41 -16.97
CA VAL A 31 -2.84 0.63 -16.26
C VAL A 31 -4.21 1.22 -16.63
N PRO A 32 -5.06 0.47 -17.35
CA PRO A 32 -6.35 0.96 -17.81
C PRO A 32 -7.31 1.37 -16.68
N ASN A 33 -8.11 2.41 -16.90
CA ASN A 33 -9.09 2.85 -15.90
C ASN A 33 -10.20 1.82 -15.63
N ASP A 34 -10.52 0.95 -16.60
CA ASP A 34 -11.50 -0.13 -16.40
C ASP A 34 -10.97 -1.22 -15.46
N PHE A 35 -9.65 -1.49 -15.44
CA PHE A 35 -9.02 -2.33 -14.43
C PHE A 35 -9.20 -1.74 -13.02
N THR A 36 -8.88 -0.45 -12.85
CA THR A 36 -9.09 0.27 -11.58
C THR A 36 -10.56 0.26 -11.18
N ALA A 37 -11.47 0.45 -12.14
CA ALA A 37 -12.91 0.44 -11.89
C ALA A 37 -13.43 -0.94 -11.48
N ASP A 38 -12.88 -2.03 -12.04
CA ASP A 38 -13.23 -3.41 -11.69
C ASP A 38 -12.77 -3.76 -10.27
N PHE A 39 -11.52 -3.42 -9.91
CA PHE A 39 -11.03 -3.55 -8.55
C PHE A 39 -11.90 -2.77 -7.56
N ALA A 40 -12.16 -1.49 -7.86
CA ALA A 40 -12.98 -0.63 -7.00
C ALA A 40 -14.41 -1.14 -6.84
N ALA A 41 -15.02 -1.67 -7.91
CA ALA A 41 -16.36 -2.25 -7.86
C ALA A 41 -16.42 -3.43 -6.91
N PHE A 42 -15.46 -4.34 -7.03
CA PHE A 42 -15.39 -5.51 -6.17
C PHE A 42 -15.16 -5.13 -4.71
N CYS A 43 -14.27 -4.19 -4.41
CA CYS A 43 -14.05 -3.74 -3.04
C CYS A 43 -15.30 -3.08 -2.43
N VAL A 44 -16.07 -2.31 -3.21
CA VAL A 44 -17.35 -1.74 -2.77
C VAL A 44 -18.37 -2.83 -2.47
N GLU A 45 -18.52 -3.79 -3.37
CA GLU A 45 -19.47 -4.90 -3.24
C GLU A 45 -19.19 -5.77 -2.00
N HIS A 46 -17.92 -6.12 -1.78
CA HIS A 46 -17.49 -7.00 -0.69
C HIS A 46 -17.05 -6.26 0.58
N GLY A 47 -17.19 -4.93 0.62
CA GLY A 47 -16.82 -4.11 1.77
C GLY A 47 -15.34 -4.19 2.16
N VAL A 48 -14.46 -4.51 1.22
CA VAL A 48 -13.01 -4.63 1.46
C VAL A 48 -12.45 -3.26 1.85
N ARG A 49 -11.63 -3.24 2.90
CA ARG A 49 -10.97 -2.04 3.43
C ARG A 49 -9.50 -2.29 3.69
N GLY A 50 -8.74 -1.21 3.78
CA GLY A 50 -7.33 -1.28 4.13
C GLY A 50 -6.58 0.00 3.81
N LYS A 51 -5.46 -0.11 3.10
CA LYS A 51 -4.73 1.02 2.54
C LYS A 51 -4.36 0.80 1.08
N PHE A 52 -4.24 1.90 0.35
CA PHE A 52 -3.88 1.93 -1.06
C PHE A 52 -2.83 3.02 -1.26
N SER A 53 -1.65 2.66 -1.74
CA SER A 53 -0.64 3.67 -2.09
C SER A 53 -0.99 4.33 -3.42
N VAL A 54 -0.84 5.65 -3.49
CA VAL A 54 -0.96 6.40 -4.75
C VAL A 54 0.35 7.12 -4.96
N LEU A 55 1.09 6.75 -6.00
CA LEU A 55 2.37 7.36 -6.32
C LEU A 55 2.15 8.83 -6.73
N PRO A 56 2.70 9.81 -6.00
CA PRO A 56 2.54 11.22 -6.34
C PRO A 56 3.24 11.62 -7.64
N MET A 57 4.36 10.96 -7.97
CA MET A 57 5.18 11.21 -9.14
C MET A 57 5.66 9.89 -9.78
N PRO A 58 4.74 9.01 -10.21
CA PRO A 58 5.05 7.62 -10.58
C PRO A 58 6.21 7.56 -11.59
N SER A 59 7.27 6.82 -11.25
CA SER A 59 8.48 6.65 -12.08
C SER A 59 9.13 7.95 -12.54
N GLY A 60 8.96 9.05 -11.80
CA GLY A 60 9.53 10.36 -12.16
C GLY A 60 8.89 11.01 -13.38
N LEU A 61 7.68 10.60 -13.77
CA LEU A 61 6.99 11.11 -14.97
C LEU A 61 6.43 12.53 -14.80
N GLY A 62 6.49 13.11 -13.61
CA GLY A 62 5.86 14.38 -13.23
C GLY A 62 4.85 14.18 -12.10
N PRO A 63 4.32 15.25 -11.50
CA PRO A 63 3.39 15.14 -10.39
C PRO A 63 1.94 14.98 -10.87
N ILE A 64 1.19 14.08 -10.23
CA ILE A 64 -0.19 13.74 -10.60
C ILE A 64 -1.17 14.90 -10.42
N ASP A 65 -0.82 15.93 -9.65
CA ASP A 65 -1.60 17.16 -9.48
C ASP A 65 -1.39 18.17 -10.62
N GLN A 66 -0.55 17.82 -11.61
CA GLN A 66 -0.33 18.61 -12.82
C GLN A 66 -0.49 17.74 -14.07
N ARG A 67 0.57 17.00 -14.43
CA ARG A 67 0.63 16.14 -15.63
C ARG A 67 1.68 15.06 -15.45
N LEU A 68 1.47 13.95 -16.13
CA LEU A 68 2.45 12.88 -16.28
C LEU A 68 2.92 12.80 -17.73
N ASN A 69 4.23 12.75 -17.95
CA ASN A 69 4.81 12.52 -19.26
C ASN A 69 4.34 11.16 -19.81
N TYR A 70 4.05 11.13 -21.11
CA TYR A 70 3.56 9.94 -21.84
C TYR A 70 2.17 9.41 -21.43
N VAL A 71 1.48 10.06 -20.50
CA VAL A 71 0.12 9.66 -20.07
C VAL A 71 -0.89 10.70 -20.56
N PRO A 72 -1.92 10.31 -21.32
CA PRO A 72 -2.98 11.23 -21.71
C PRO A 72 -3.67 11.84 -20.49
N GLN A 73 -3.91 13.16 -20.47
CA GLN A 73 -4.54 13.82 -19.31
C GLN A 73 -5.92 13.23 -18.95
N ARG A 74 -6.70 12.81 -19.96
CA ARG A 74 -7.98 12.11 -19.74
C ARG A 74 -7.84 10.79 -18.97
N HIS A 75 -6.72 10.09 -19.18
CA HIS A 75 -6.42 8.82 -18.51
C HIS A 75 -6.12 9.07 -17.03
N LEU A 76 -5.21 10.01 -16.75
CA LEU A 76 -4.90 10.47 -15.40
C LEU A 76 -6.15 10.96 -14.66
N ALA A 77 -6.96 11.81 -15.30
CA ALA A 77 -8.18 12.33 -14.69
C ALA A 77 -9.18 11.21 -14.33
N GLY A 78 -9.36 10.22 -15.20
CA GLY A 78 -10.21 9.07 -14.92
C GLY A 78 -9.69 8.19 -13.77
N PHE A 79 -8.37 8.00 -13.67
CA PHE A 79 -7.76 7.30 -12.53
C PHE A 79 -8.03 8.06 -11.23
N LEU A 80 -7.77 9.37 -11.19
CA LEU A 80 -7.97 10.19 -9.99
C LEU A 80 -9.45 10.23 -9.55
N ASP A 81 -10.40 10.29 -10.50
CA ASP A 81 -11.84 10.23 -10.19
C ASP A 81 -12.21 8.92 -9.49
N LEU A 82 -11.71 7.78 -10.00
CA LEU A 82 -11.92 6.47 -9.38
C LEU A 82 -11.29 6.39 -7.98
N MET A 83 -10.06 6.91 -7.83
CA MET A 83 -9.38 6.93 -6.53
C MET A 83 -10.16 7.74 -5.51
N GLN A 84 -10.65 8.93 -5.87
CA GLN A 84 -11.39 9.82 -4.97
C GLN A 84 -12.76 9.23 -4.60
N ARG A 85 -13.51 8.76 -5.59
CA ARG A 85 -14.93 8.41 -5.41
C ARG A 85 -15.16 6.99 -4.92
N ARG A 86 -14.24 6.07 -5.23
CA ARG A 86 -14.47 4.63 -5.02
C ARG A 86 -13.43 3.95 -4.14
N ILE A 87 -12.18 4.41 -4.16
CA ILE A 87 -11.11 3.82 -3.33
C ILE A 87 -10.98 4.53 -1.97
N ALA A 88 -10.78 5.85 -1.95
CA ALA A 88 -10.57 6.61 -0.72
C ALA A 88 -11.67 6.47 0.36
N PRO A 89 -12.96 6.19 0.04
CA PRO A 89 -13.97 5.91 1.06
C PRO A 89 -13.75 4.59 1.83
N LEU A 90 -13.01 3.65 1.26
CA LEU A 90 -12.77 2.31 1.79
C LEU A 90 -11.33 2.11 2.28
N PHE A 91 -10.39 2.84 1.69
CA PHE A 91 -8.97 2.68 1.93
C PHE A 91 -8.34 3.96 2.45
N ASP A 92 -7.42 3.83 3.39
CA ASP A 92 -6.48 4.91 3.67
C ASP A 92 -5.58 5.13 2.47
N ILE A 93 -5.46 6.38 2.01
CA ILE A 93 -4.48 6.74 0.99
C ILE A 93 -3.14 7.03 1.65
N THR A 94 -2.07 6.56 1.02
CA THR A 94 -0.68 6.85 1.40
C THR A 94 0.14 7.23 0.16
N PRO A 95 1.09 8.17 0.25
CA PRO A 95 2.17 8.20 -0.73
C PRO A 95 3.05 6.97 -0.53
N GLU A 96 3.78 6.59 -1.57
CA GLU A 96 4.89 5.65 -1.48
C GLU A 96 6.18 6.39 -1.83
N LEU A 97 6.45 7.39 -0.98
CA LEU A 97 7.27 8.56 -1.29
C LEU A 97 6.80 9.27 -2.57
N LEU A 98 7.70 9.77 -3.44
CA LEU A 98 7.32 10.48 -4.65
C LEU A 98 7.27 9.56 -5.84
N THR A 99 8.35 8.83 -6.13
CA THR A 99 8.51 8.17 -7.44
C THR A 99 8.45 6.65 -7.40
N HIS A 100 8.62 6.05 -6.22
CA HIS A 100 8.90 4.62 -6.03
C HIS A 100 10.24 4.18 -6.67
N GLN A 101 11.09 5.14 -7.04
CA GLN A 101 12.30 4.92 -7.83
C GLN A 101 13.36 5.96 -7.47
N MET A 102 13.71 6.84 -8.43
CA MET A 102 14.75 7.84 -8.29
C MET A 102 14.27 9.01 -7.42
N THR A 103 15.16 9.49 -6.55
CA THR A 103 14.90 10.64 -5.69
C THR A 103 14.72 11.90 -6.53
N VAL A 104 13.77 12.75 -6.14
CA VAL A 104 13.54 14.06 -6.75
C VAL A 104 14.32 15.12 -5.98
N ASN A 105 15.08 15.94 -6.69
CA ASN A 105 15.64 17.15 -6.12
C ASN A 105 14.53 18.20 -5.98
N LEU A 106 14.03 18.42 -4.76
CA LEU A 106 12.94 19.37 -4.51
C LEU A 106 13.25 20.82 -4.90
N LYS A 107 14.53 21.20 -5.04
CA LYS A 107 14.93 22.56 -5.44
C LYS A 107 14.83 22.77 -6.94
N THR A 108 15.18 21.75 -7.72
CA THR A 108 15.27 21.86 -9.18
C THR A 108 14.13 21.15 -9.91
N GLY A 109 13.41 20.24 -9.24
CA GLY A 109 12.40 19.36 -9.82
C GLY A 109 12.97 18.19 -10.64
N GLY A 110 14.29 18.11 -10.81
CA GLY A 110 14.97 17.04 -11.54
C GLY A 110 15.18 15.77 -10.71
N LEU A 111 15.45 14.64 -11.36
CA LEU A 111 15.82 13.40 -10.69
C LEU A 111 17.30 13.41 -10.30
N LEU A 112 17.61 12.95 -9.09
CA LEU A 112 18.97 12.61 -8.68
C LEU A 112 19.34 11.24 -9.23
N HIS A 113 20.64 10.96 -9.39
CA HIS A 113 21.15 9.62 -9.69
C HIS A 113 21.22 8.73 -8.44
N LEU A 114 20.15 8.74 -7.64
CA LEU A 114 20.05 8.00 -6.40
C LEU A 114 18.61 7.53 -6.16
N TYR A 115 18.40 6.26 -5.83
CA TYR A 115 17.09 5.74 -5.45
C TYR A 115 16.61 6.36 -4.12
N GLU A 116 15.28 6.46 -3.96
CA GLU A 116 14.67 7.08 -2.78
C GLU A 116 15.07 6.38 -1.47
N ASP A 117 15.23 5.06 -1.47
CA ASP A 117 15.63 4.29 -0.29
C ASP A 117 17.05 4.61 0.16
N GLU A 118 17.99 4.67 -0.78
CA GLU A 118 19.38 5.05 -0.52
C GLU A 118 19.52 6.51 -0.11
N TRP A 119 18.73 7.41 -0.72
CA TRP A 119 18.75 8.82 -0.34
C TRP A 119 18.21 9.02 1.07
N VAL A 120 17.06 8.42 1.39
CA VAL A 120 16.45 8.50 2.73
C VAL A 120 17.41 7.95 3.79
N ALA A 121 18.20 6.92 3.50
CA ALA A 121 19.17 6.36 4.45
C ALA A 121 20.27 7.37 4.86
N ARG A 122 20.53 8.40 4.03
CA ARG A 122 21.60 9.40 4.22
C ARG A 122 21.08 10.80 4.58
N ALA A 123 19.82 11.08 4.24
CA ALA A 123 19.19 12.39 4.45
C ALA A 123 18.89 12.69 5.92
N SER A 124 18.87 13.97 6.27
CA SER A 124 18.47 14.44 7.60
C SER A 124 16.97 14.30 7.83
N VAL A 125 16.54 14.34 9.10
CA VAL A 125 15.11 14.35 9.46
C VAL A 125 14.35 15.47 8.73
N GLU A 126 14.94 16.67 8.60
CA GLU A 126 14.27 17.80 7.95
C GLU A 126 14.14 17.58 6.45
N GLU A 127 15.18 17.07 5.77
CA GLU A 127 15.11 16.75 4.35
C GLU A 127 14.07 15.67 4.05
N ILE A 128 14.03 14.59 4.85
CA ILE A 128 13.01 13.55 4.71
C ILE A 128 11.61 14.13 5.01
N THR A 129 11.50 15.03 6.00
CA THR A 129 10.24 15.72 6.32
C THR A 129 9.75 16.54 5.13
N ASP A 130 10.63 17.32 4.50
CA ASP A 130 10.31 18.13 3.33
C ASP A 130 9.86 17.25 2.15
N TYR A 131 10.58 16.14 1.93
CA TYR A 131 10.30 15.17 0.89
C TYR A 131 8.93 14.52 1.03
N ILE A 132 8.63 13.99 2.22
CA ILE A 132 7.33 13.39 2.52
C ILE A 132 6.23 14.46 2.51
N ALA A 133 6.49 15.66 3.02
CA ALA A 133 5.51 16.75 2.98
C ALA A 133 5.17 17.18 1.55
N HIS A 134 6.11 17.11 0.62
CA HIS A 134 5.86 17.35 -0.80
C HIS A 134 4.93 16.27 -1.39
N ALA A 135 5.22 14.99 -1.11
CA ALA A 135 4.37 13.87 -1.52
C ALA A 135 2.93 14.00 -0.99
N LEU A 136 2.77 14.32 0.29
CA LEU A 136 1.47 14.54 0.93
C LEU A 136 0.72 15.73 0.32
N ARG A 137 1.42 16.81 -0.05
CA ARG A 137 0.81 17.99 -0.70
C ARG A 137 0.26 17.65 -2.08
N ILE A 138 1.01 16.92 -2.90
CA ILE A 138 0.53 16.49 -4.23
C ILE A 138 -0.76 15.68 -4.08
N LEU A 139 -0.78 14.69 -3.18
CA LEU A 139 -1.98 13.88 -2.93
C LEU A 139 -3.15 14.72 -2.40
N LYS A 140 -2.88 15.66 -1.49
CA LYS A 140 -3.89 16.61 -0.99
C LYS A 140 -4.49 17.46 -2.12
N ASN A 141 -3.68 17.95 -3.06
CA ASN A 141 -4.10 18.80 -4.16
C ASN A 141 -5.09 18.08 -5.11
N VAL A 142 -4.94 16.76 -5.26
CA VAL A 142 -5.88 15.93 -6.04
C VAL A 142 -6.99 15.30 -5.19
N GLY A 143 -7.29 15.86 -4.02
CA GLY A 143 -8.42 15.39 -3.20
C GLY A 143 -8.20 14.04 -2.51
N LEU A 144 -6.95 13.60 -2.35
CA LEU A 144 -6.58 12.33 -1.71
C LEU A 144 -5.75 12.58 -0.44
N PRO A 145 -6.31 13.16 0.64
CA PRO A 145 -5.54 13.58 1.81
C PRO A 145 -5.02 12.38 2.63
N ALA A 146 -3.82 11.92 2.28
CA ALA A 146 -3.19 10.74 2.84
C ALA A 146 -2.96 10.81 4.35
N ASN A 147 -3.22 9.72 5.09
CA ASN A 147 -3.16 9.66 6.56
C ASN A 147 -2.08 8.71 7.12
N GLY A 148 -1.31 8.10 6.24
CA GLY A 148 -0.12 7.32 6.53
C GLY A 148 0.92 7.49 5.42
N VAL A 149 2.00 6.72 5.46
CA VAL A 149 3.06 6.69 4.44
C VAL A 149 3.43 5.24 4.13
N THR A 150 3.70 4.94 2.88
CA THR A 150 4.26 3.65 2.47
C THR A 150 5.73 3.83 2.15
N SER A 151 6.55 2.91 2.63
CA SER A 151 7.96 2.83 2.29
C SER A 151 8.13 2.06 0.99
N PRO A 152 8.64 2.67 -0.10
CA PRO A 152 9.05 1.89 -1.26
C PRO A 152 10.18 0.96 -0.85
N TRP A 153 10.12 -0.30 -1.27
CA TRP A 153 11.13 -1.32 -0.96
C TRP A 153 11.37 -1.50 0.54
N SER A 154 12.56 -1.11 1.03
CA SER A 154 12.94 -1.12 2.43
C SER A 154 13.29 0.29 2.93
N THR A 155 12.73 1.33 2.29
CA THR A 155 13.03 2.73 2.62
C THR A 155 12.75 3.04 4.08
N GLY A 156 13.76 3.52 4.79
CA GLY A 156 13.68 3.81 6.22
C GLY A 156 14.13 2.65 7.12
N ARG A 157 14.36 1.44 6.60
CA ARG A 157 14.79 0.29 7.42
C ARG A 157 16.11 0.54 8.16
N HIS A 158 17.06 1.24 7.55
CA HIS A 158 18.38 1.51 8.14
C HIS A 158 18.39 2.70 9.12
N ASN A 159 17.33 3.51 9.14
CA ASN A 159 17.21 4.71 9.97
C ASN A 159 15.77 4.93 10.48
N GLU A 160 15.07 3.86 10.87
CA GLU A 160 13.61 3.85 11.07
C GLU A 160 13.12 4.88 12.08
N ARG A 161 13.89 5.16 13.14
CA ARG A 161 13.56 6.22 14.11
C ARG A 161 13.54 7.61 13.50
N VAL A 162 14.54 7.93 12.66
CA VAL A 162 14.65 9.19 11.91
C VAL A 162 13.51 9.28 10.91
N TYR A 163 13.25 8.18 10.19
CA TYR A 163 12.18 8.09 9.20
C TYR A 163 10.79 8.28 9.83
N ALA A 164 10.49 7.59 10.93
CA ALA A 164 9.23 7.72 11.65
C ALA A 164 9.01 9.14 12.19
N GLU A 165 10.06 9.78 12.72
CA GLU A 165 10.00 11.18 13.13
C GLU A 165 9.65 12.11 11.96
N ALA A 166 10.30 11.92 10.82
CA ALA A 166 10.06 12.72 9.62
C ALA A 166 8.63 12.55 9.09
N ILE A 167 8.09 11.32 9.11
CA ILE A 167 6.68 11.04 8.77
C ILE A 167 5.74 11.84 9.69
N GLY A 168 5.99 11.81 11.01
CA GLY A 168 5.21 12.57 11.99
C GLY A 168 5.23 14.06 11.68
N ARG A 169 6.42 14.65 11.55
CA ARG A 169 6.60 16.07 11.23
C ARG A 169 5.92 16.47 9.91
N ALA A 170 6.05 15.65 8.87
CA ALA A 170 5.45 15.90 7.56
C ALA A 170 3.91 15.90 7.62
N GLN A 171 3.34 14.89 8.28
CA GLN A 171 1.89 14.79 8.49
C GLN A 171 1.34 15.95 9.34
N TRP A 172 2.10 16.42 10.34
CA TRP A 172 1.74 17.64 11.06
C TRP A 172 1.78 18.87 10.16
N ARG A 173 2.83 19.03 9.35
CA ARG A 173 3.01 20.20 8.47
C ARG A 173 1.88 20.34 7.45
N VAL A 174 1.45 19.23 6.83
CA VAL A 174 0.47 19.26 5.71
C VAL A 174 -0.99 19.12 6.18
N HIS A 175 -1.22 18.27 7.19
CA HIS A 175 -2.55 17.85 7.60
C HIS A 175 -2.86 18.06 9.09
N ARG A 176 -1.89 18.55 9.89
CA ARG A 176 -2.06 18.77 11.34
C ARG A 176 -2.50 17.52 12.11
N ARG A 177 -2.07 16.33 11.67
CA ARG A 177 -2.45 15.06 12.30
C ARG A 177 -1.58 14.74 13.53
N LYS A 178 -2.21 14.56 14.69
CA LYS A 178 -1.54 14.09 15.92
C LYS A 178 -1.23 12.58 15.93
N ARG A 179 -1.89 11.81 15.07
CA ARG A 179 -1.62 10.37 14.90
C ARG A 179 -1.49 10.06 13.42
N THR A 180 -0.45 9.34 13.07
CA THR A 180 -0.20 8.81 11.74
C THR A 180 0.45 7.43 11.85
N TRP A 181 0.65 6.78 10.73
CA TRP A 181 1.23 5.46 10.66
C TRP A 181 2.04 5.31 9.37
N TYR A 182 2.78 4.21 9.27
CA TYR A 182 3.46 3.83 8.03
C TYR A 182 3.50 2.32 7.84
N PHE A 183 3.66 1.89 6.59
CA PHE A 183 3.95 0.52 6.22
C PHE A 183 5.39 0.43 5.71
N LEU A 184 6.17 -0.49 6.28
CA LEU A 184 7.57 -0.77 5.92
C LEU A 184 7.88 -2.27 6.00
N HIS A 185 7.30 -2.98 6.97
CA HIS A 185 7.73 -4.32 7.33
C HIS A 185 6.73 -5.39 6.91
N THR A 186 7.21 -6.35 6.14
CA THR A 186 6.49 -7.58 5.82
C THR A 186 6.92 -8.71 6.76
N LYS A 187 5.95 -9.31 7.46
CA LYS A 187 6.10 -10.42 8.42
C LYS A 187 5.25 -11.60 7.96
N ALA A 188 5.61 -12.14 6.80
CA ALA A 188 4.87 -13.19 6.10
C ALA A 188 4.79 -14.54 6.84
N SER A 189 5.57 -14.74 7.89
CA SER A 189 5.57 -15.94 8.73
C SER A 189 5.74 -15.59 10.21
N GLY A 190 5.50 -16.57 11.09
CA GLY A 190 5.56 -16.38 12.54
C GLY A 190 4.25 -15.83 13.13
N PRO A 191 4.25 -15.45 14.43
CA PRO A 191 3.04 -15.00 15.12
C PRO A 191 2.51 -13.67 14.54
N PRO A 192 1.20 -13.41 14.60
CA PRO A 192 0.63 -12.14 14.16
C PRO A 192 1.23 -10.98 14.97
N GLN A 193 1.61 -9.91 14.27
CA GLN A 193 2.13 -8.70 14.90
C GLN A 193 1.09 -7.58 14.83
N ARG A 194 0.81 -6.96 15.97
CA ARG A 194 -0.02 -5.76 16.05
C ARG A 194 0.81 -4.53 15.70
N PRO A 195 0.18 -3.44 15.21
CA PRO A 195 0.87 -2.17 15.03
C PRO A 195 1.59 -1.72 16.30
N ALA A 196 2.71 -1.03 16.13
CA ALA A 196 3.54 -0.58 17.24
C ALA A 196 3.95 0.88 17.07
N VAL A 197 3.83 1.69 18.12
CA VAL A 197 4.33 3.07 18.12
C VAL A 197 5.85 3.07 18.04
N THR A 198 6.41 3.62 16.96
CA THR A 198 7.87 3.70 16.76
C THR A 198 8.42 5.09 17.05
N TRP A 199 7.56 6.11 17.09
CA TRP A 199 7.97 7.45 17.47
C TRP A 199 6.83 8.22 18.16
N ARG A 200 7.22 9.04 19.15
CA ARG A 200 6.32 9.93 19.88
C ARG A 200 7.01 11.24 20.18
N ASP A 201 6.37 12.36 19.85
CA ASP A 201 6.77 13.68 20.30
C ASP A 201 6.25 13.91 21.73
N ARG A 202 7.17 14.08 22.69
CA ARG A 202 6.82 14.31 24.10
C ARG A 202 6.17 15.67 24.35
N LYS A 203 6.43 16.68 23.51
CA LYS A 203 5.89 18.03 23.69
C LYS A 203 4.48 18.14 23.12
N THR A 204 4.25 17.59 21.93
CA THR A 204 2.97 17.72 21.22
C THR A 204 2.03 16.54 21.43
N GLY A 205 2.55 15.41 21.92
CA GLY A 205 1.84 14.15 22.04
C GLY A 205 1.61 13.43 20.71
N GLN A 206 2.28 13.88 19.63
CA GLN A 206 2.15 13.26 18.32
C GLN A 206 2.69 11.83 18.34
N GLN A 207 2.04 10.91 17.63
CA GLN A 207 2.40 9.50 17.55
C GLN A 207 2.48 9.01 16.10
N VAL A 208 3.46 8.15 15.85
CA VAL A 208 3.67 7.44 14.59
C VAL A 208 3.78 5.95 14.89
N ALA A 209 2.92 5.15 14.26
CA ALA A 209 2.92 3.69 14.42
C ALA A 209 3.35 2.97 13.13
N SER A 210 4.07 1.86 13.28
CA SER A 210 4.36 0.92 12.19
C SER A 210 3.21 -0.08 12.08
N VAL A 211 2.67 -0.25 10.88
CA VAL A 211 1.70 -1.30 10.53
C VAL A 211 2.43 -2.35 9.70
N PHE A 212 2.19 -3.62 10.00
CA PHE A 212 2.89 -4.75 9.37
C PHE A 212 1.98 -5.44 8.36
N ALA A 213 2.50 -5.77 7.18
CA ALA A 213 1.91 -6.80 6.34
C ALA A 213 2.21 -8.16 6.99
N LEU A 214 1.22 -9.04 7.05
CA LEU A 214 1.33 -10.35 7.70
C LEU A 214 1.30 -11.52 6.71
N THR A 215 1.21 -11.19 5.42
CA THR A 215 1.42 -12.09 4.28
C THR A 215 2.49 -11.52 3.36
N GLY A 216 3.06 -12.36 2.49
CA GLY A 216 3.69 -11.86 1.26
C GLY A 216 2.64 -11.50 0.21
N ASP A 217 3.09 -11.10 -0.98
CA ASP A 217 2.23 -10.99 -2.16
C ASP A 217 2.15 -12.36 -2.87
N PRO A 218 1.02 -13.09 -2.76
CA PRO A 218 0.86 -14.39 -3.40
C PRO A 218 0.69 -14.30 -4.92
N PHE A 219 0.39 -13.12 -5.46
CA PHE A 219 0.05 -12.89 -6.86
C PHE A 219 1.22 -12.33 -7.66
N TRP A 220 2.36 -12.02 -7.02
CA TRP A 220 3.53 -11.42 -7.67
C TRP A 220 3.90 -12.10 -8.98
N ASN A 221 3.96 -13.44 -8.98
CA ASN A 221 4.41 -14.21 -10.14
C ASN A 221 3.39 -14.28 -11.29
N THR A 222 2.17 -13.78 -11.12
CA THR A 222 1.14 -13.79 -12.19
C THR A 222 1.55 -12.95 -13.40
N GLN A 223 2.36 -11.91 -13.19
CA GLN A 223 2.80 -10.97 -14.24
C GLN A 223 3.93 -11.50 -15.13
N HIS A 224 4.54 -12.64 -14.77
CA HIS A 224 5.68 -13.23 -15.48
C HIS A 224 5.31 -14.49 -16.29
N GLN A 225 4.02 -14.78 -16.44
CA GLN A 225 3.55 -16.02 -17.06
C GLN A 225 3.41 -15.91 -18.58
N SER A 226 3.71 -17.01 -19.28
CA SER A 226 3.69 -17.08 -20.75
C SER A 226 2.28 -17.09 -21.36
N SER A 227 1.25 -17.34 -20.56
CA SER A 227 -0.14 -17.37 -21.01
C SER A 227 -1.10 -16.97 -19.90
N ARG A 228 -2.30 -16.53 -20.28
CA ARG A 228 -3.39 -16.24 -19.34
C ARG A 228 -3.76 -17.44 -18.46
N ARG A 229 -3.75 -18.65 -19.04
CA ARG A 229 -4.06 -19.87 -18.28
C ARG A 229 -3.03 -20.12 -17.18
N ALA A 230 -1.75 -20.04 -17.51
CA ALA A 230 -0.67 -20.19 -16.54
C ALA A 230 -0.72 -19.10 -15.44
N ALA A 231 -1.04 -17.85 -15.82
CA ALA A 231 -1.24 -16.76 -14.86
C ALA A 231 -2.37 -17.04 -13.87
N LEU A 232 -3.51 -17.56 -14.34
CA LEU A 232 -4.63 -17.93 -13.48
C LEU A 232 -4.29 -19.12 -12.57
N ASP A 233 -3.59 -20.12 -13.08
CA ASP A 233 -3.15 -21.27 -12.27
C ASP A 233 -2.16 -20.84 -11.16
N VAL A 234 -1.27 -19.88 -11.45
CA VAL A 234 -0.39 -19.27 -10.43
C VAL A 234 -1.19 -18.48 -9.40
N ALA A 235 -2.18 -17.69 -9.85
CA ALA A 235 -3.03 -16.92 -8.95
C ALA A 235 -3.79 -17.83 -7.97
N LEU A 236 -4.38 -18.94 -8.46
CA LEU A 236 -5.09 -19.90 -7.64
C LEU A 236 -4.18 -20.60 -6.61
N LYS A 237 -2.97 -21.00 -7.00
CA LYS A 237 -1.96 -21.52 -6.06
C LYS A 237 -1.63 -20.51 -4.97
N GLY A 238 -1.57 -19.23 -5.32
CA GLY A 238 -1.40 -18.13 -4.38
C GLY A 238 -2.55 -18.03 -3.38
N VAL A 239 -3.80 -18.18 -3.85
CA VAL A 239 -4.97 -18.26 -2.96
C VAL A 239 -4.86 -19.46 -2.02
N ASP A 240 -4.56 -20.65 -2.54
CA ASP A 240 -4.46 -21.88 -1.75
C ASP A 240 -3.39 -21.81 -0.67
N ALA A 241 -2.27 -21.11 -0.94
CA ALA A 241 -1.21 -20.87 0.04
C ALA A 241 -1.64 -19.92 1.17
N LEU A 242 -2.53 -18.96 0.88
CA LEU A 242 -3.09 -18.07 1.90
C LEU A 242 -4.24 -18.73 2.65
N LEU A 243 -5.13 -19.43 1.96
CA LEU A 243 -6.28 -20.11 2.53
C LEU A 243 -6.67 -21.28 1.63
N SER A 244 -6.49 -22.50 2.12
CA SER A 244 -6.82 -23.72 1.38
C SER A 244 -8.29 -23.79 1.00
N PRO A 245 -8.68 -24.54 -0.05
CA PRO A 245 -10.08 -24.66 -0.47
C PRO A 245 -11.05 -25.14 0.63
N ASP A 246 -10.57 -25.95 1.58
CA ASP A 246 -11.33 -26.41 2.75
C ASP A 246 -11.29 -25.44 3.94
N GLY A 247 -10.55 -24.34 3.83
CA GLY A 247 -10.38 -23.31 4.86
C GLY A 247 -9.56 -23.76 6.08
N ARG A 248 -8.93 -24.94 6.04
CA ARG A 248 -8.25 -25.55 7.20
C ARG A 248 -6.76 -25.24 7.31
N SER A 249 -6.14 -24.72 6.25
CA SER A 249 -4.72 -24.37 6.25
C SER A 249 -4.42 -23.11 5.44
N GLY A 250 -3.17 -22.67 5.49
CA GLY A 250 -2.69 -21.46 4.82
C GLY A 250 -2.47 -20.29 5.77
N ARG A 251 -1.73 -19.27 5.31
CA ARG A 251 -1.28 -18.17 6.17
C ARG A 251 -2.41 -17.38 6.81
N VAL A 252 -3.51 -17.15 6.11
CA VAL A 252 -4.69 -16.46 6.65
C VAL A 252 -5.33 -17.28 7.76
N ARG A 253 -5.38 -18.62 7.61
CA ARG A 253 -5.90 -19.50 8.64
C ARG A 253 -5.03 -19.49 9.90
N GLU A 254 -3.71 -19.51 9.75
CA GLU A 254 -2.77 -19.40 10.89
C GLU A 254 -2.98 -18.10 11.68
N LEU A 255 -3.13 -16.97 10.98
CA LEU A 255 -3.34 -15.66 11.61
C LEU A 255 -4.69 -15.59 12.33
N PHE A 256 -5.73 -16.15 11.72
CA PHE A 256 -7.06 -16.26 12.30
C PHE A 256 -7.02 -17.07 13.61
N ASP A 257 -6.39 -18.23 13.60
CA ASP A 257 -6.29 -19.11 14.78
C ASP A 257 -5.49 -18.52 15.93
N ALA A 258 -4.49 -17.71 15.60
CA ALA A 258 -3.73 -16.97 16.59
C ALA A 258 -4.50 -15.77 17.19
N GLY A 259 -5.70 -15.45 16.70
CA GLY A 259 -6.54 -14.35 17.21
C GLY A 259 -5.96 -12.95 16.97
N GLY A 260 -4.98 -12.83 16.06
CA GLY A 260 -4.34 -11.57 15.70
C GLY A 260 -4.97 -10.91 14.48
N PRO A 261 -4.59 -9.66 14.16
CA PRO A 261 -5.03 -9.04 12.90
C PRO A 261 -4.56 -9.87 11.69
N ILE A 262 -5.32 -9.78 10.60
CA ILE A 262 -4.94 -10.33 9.29
C ILE A 262 -4.63 -9.13 8.39
N VAL A 263 -3.38 -8.98 7.94
CA VAL A 263 -3.00 -7.88 7.04
C VAL A 263 -2.42 -8.48 5.77
N LEU A 264 -3.21 -8.45 4.70
CA LEU A 264 -2.85 -8.99 3.39
C LEU A 264 -2.00 -7.97 2.63
N LEU A 265 -0.97 -8.44 1.92
CA LEU A 265 -0.16 -7.62 1.00
C LEU A 265 -0.39 -8.06 -0.44
N THR A 266 -0.57 -7.08 -1.33
CA THR A 266 -0.49 -7.25 -2.78
C THR A 266 0.07 -5.98 -3.40
N HIS A 267 0.58 -6.08 -4.62
CA HIS A 267 1.01 -4.91 -5.39
C HIS A 267 0.09 -4.68 -6.59
N TRP A 268 0.02 -3.43 -7.05
CA TRP A 268 -0.85 -3.04 -8.15
C TRP A 268 -0.51 -3.77 -9.45
N GLN A 269 0.78 -3.92 -9.75
CA GLN A 269 1.27 -4.67 -10.92
C GLN A 269 0.96 -6.16 -10.84
N SER A 270 0.95 -6.76 -9.64
CA SER A 270 0.64 -8.18 -9.49
C SER A 270 -0.85 -8.45 -9.72
N LEU A 271 -1.72 -7.56 -9.23
CA LEU A 271 -3.16 -7.61 -9.53
C LEU A 271 -3.45 -7.39 -11.02
N PHE A 272 -2.75 -6.42 -11.63
CA PHE A 272 -2.90 -6.06 -13.04
C PHE A 272 -2.38 -7.15 -13.98
N SER A 273 -1.26 -7.78 -13.61
CA SER A 273 -0.59 -8.86 -14.34
C SER A 273 -0.38 -8.53 -15.83
N ASN A 274 0.10 -7.32 -16.16
CA ASN A 274 0.28 -6.88 -17.54
C ASN A 274 -1.00 -7.00 -18.40
N ASP A 275 -2.14 -6.55 -17.84
CA ASP A 275 -3.50 -6.60 -18.39
C ASP A 275 -4.11 -8.02 -18.52
N VAL A 276 -3.40 -9.06 -18.06
CA VAL A 276 -3.98 -10.40 -17.92
C VAL A 276 -4.99 -10.44 -16.76
N ARG A 277 -4.83 -9.57 -15.76
CA ARG A 277 -5.70 -9.43 -14.57
C ARG A 277 -5.85 -10.72 -13.75
N ALA A 278 -4.87 -11.60 -13.83
CA ALA A 278 -4.90 -12.88 -13.13
C ALA A 278 -4.76 -12.70 -11.61
N GLY A 279 -3.91 -11.77 -11.17
CA GLY A 279 -3.81 -11.42 -9.76
C GLY A 279 -5.12 -10.85 -9.21
N LEU A 280 -5.82 -9.99 -9.95
CA LEU A 280 -7.15 -9.51 -9.56
C LEU A 280 -8.16 -10.66 -9.47
N ALA A 281 -8.15 -11.61 -10.41
CA ALA A 281 -9.00 -12.80 -10.32
C ALA A 281 -8.70 -13.65 -9.07
N GLY A 282 -7.42 -13.86 -8.76
CA GLY A 282 -6.99 -14.57 -7.54
C GLY A 282 -7.39 -13.82 -6.26
N PHE A 283 -7.23 -12.50 -6.23
CA PHE A 283 -7.67 -11.68 -5.11
C PHE A 283 -9.18 -11.78 -4.87
N LYS A 284 -9.99 -11.71 -5.93
CA LYS A 284 -11.45 -11.88 -5.85
C LYS A 284 -11.83 -13.25 -5.29
N GLU A 285 -11.14 -14.30 -5.72
CA GLU A 285 -11.34 -15.65 -5.20
C GLU A 285 -10.94 -15.77 -3.71
N LEU A 286 -9.82 -15.18 -3.31
CA LEU A 286 -9.41 -15.14 -1.90
C LEU A 286 -10.45 -14.46 -1.01
N VAL A 287 -10.99 -13.31 -1.41
CA VAL A 287 -12.01 -12.59 -0.64
C VAL A 287 -13.28 -13.44 -0.48
N ARG A 288 -13.78 -14.04 -1.57
CA ARG A 288 -14.94 -14.95 -1.50
C ARG A 288 -14.69 -16.13 -0.57
N ARG A 289 -13.47 -16.67 -0.59
CA ARG A 289 -13.08 -17.78 0.28
C ARG A 289 -13.02 -17.36 1.75
N ILE A 290 -12.48 -16.18 2.05
CA ILE A 290 -12.48 -15.60 3.40
C ILE A 290 -13.91 -15.42 3.90
N GLU A 291 -14.81 -14.88 3.08
CA GLU A 291 -16.22 -14.71 3.42
C GLU A 291 -16.91 -16.05 3.68
N ALA A 292 -16.67 -17.07 2.85
CA ALA A 292 -17.26 -18.40 3.01
C ALA A 292 -16.75 -19.13 4.26
N VAL A 293 -15.46 -19.00 4.59
CA VAL A 293 -14.83 -19.73 5.70
C VAL A 293 -15.03 -19.03 7.04
N PHE A 294 -14.88 -17.70 7.09
CA PHE A 294 -14.89 -16.94 8.34
C PHE A 294 -16.16 -16.12 8.55
N GLY A 295 -16.85 -15.72 7.47
CA GLY A 295 -18.09 -14.95 7.53
C GLY A 295 -17.96 -13.70 8.41
N ASP A 296 -18.83 -13.57 9.39
CA ASP A 296 -18.91 -12.43 10.30
C ASP A 296 -17.89 -12.47 11.46
N GLN A 297 -17.03 -13.50 11.52
CA GLN A 297 -15.95 -13.58 12.50
C GLN A 297 -14.79 -12.64 12.16
N VAL A 298 -14.70 -12.16 10.93
CA VAL A 298 -13.74 -11.14 10.49
C VAL A 298 -14.42 -9.82 10.16
N GLU A 299 -13.68 -8.72 10.24
CA GLU A 299 -14.15 -7.39 9.86
C GLU A 299 -13.09 -6.66 9.04
N TRP A 300 -13.43 -6.25 7.82
CA TRP A 300 -12.57 -5.38 7.02
C TRP A 300 -12.40 -4.01 7.71
N VAL A 301 -11.15 -3.60 7.92
CA VAL A 301 -10.79 -2.33 8.55
C VAL A 301 -9.65 -1.64 7.78
N THR A 302 -9.53 -0.33 7.96
CA THR A 302 -8.40 0.42 7.42
C THR A 302 -7.13 0.26 8.26
N CYS A 303 -5.95 0.48 7.68
CA CYS A 303 -4.69 0.40 8.42
C CYS A 303 -4.60 1.46 9.53
N SER A 304 -5.21 2.63 9.36
CA SER A 304 -5.32 3.68 10.36
C SER A 304 -6.22 3.28 11.52
N LYS A 305 -7.25 2.46 11.29
CA LYS A 305 -8.05 1.85 12.36
C LYS A 305 -7.20 0.84 13.14
N LEU A 306 -6.44 -0.02 12.46
CA LEU A 306 -5.48 -0.93 13.11
C LEU A 306 -4.43 -0.18 13.93
N ALA A 307 -3.83 0.87 13.36
CA ALA A 307 -2.79 1.66 14.00
C ALA A 307 -3.27 2.45 15.24
N ARG A 308 -4.57 2.65 15.40
CA ARG A 308 -5.16 3.28 16.59
C ARG A 308 -5.45 2.29 17.71
N GLN A 309 -5.50 0.98 17.42
CA GLN A 309 -5.81 -0.08 18.38
C GLN A 309 -4.63 -0.43 19.30
N ASP A 310 -3.80 0.57 19.65
CA ASP A 310 -2.76 0.43 20.66
C ASP A 310 -3.36 -0.18 21.95
N GLY A 311 -2.90 -1.40 22.25
CA GLY A 311 -2.34 -1.90 23.53
C GLY A 311 -2.90 -1.47 24.90
N SER A 312 -3.92 -0.63 24.96
CA SER A 312 -4.52 -0.07 26.18
C SER A 312 -5.32 -1.10 26.99
N ALA A 313 -5.34 -2.36 26.57
CA ALA A 313 -5.91 -3.46 27.33
C ALA A 313 -4.86 -4.21 28.20
N ARG A 314 -3.64 -3.70 28.38
CA ARG A 314 -2.59 -4.36 29.20
C ARG A 314 -1.81 -3.44 30.15
N GLU A 315 -2.36 -2.30 30.55
CA GLU A 315 -1.84 -1.53 31.70
C GLU A 315 -2.77 -1.52 32.93
N GLU A 316 -3.86 -2.32 32.91
CA GLU A 316 -4.68 -2.58 34.10
C GLU A 316 -4.93 -4.09 34.25
N ALA A 317 -3.96 -4.79 34.83
CA ALA A 317 -4.11 -6.03 35.60
C ALA A 317 -2.87 -6.22 36.48
#